data_AF-A0A6F8XW59-F1
#
_entry.id   AF-A0A6F8XW59-F1
#
_cell.length_a   1.000
_cell.length_b   1.000
_cell.length_c   1.000
_cell.angle_alpha   90.00
_cell.angle_beta   90.00
_cell.angle_gamma   90.00
#
_symmetry.space_group_name_H-M   'P 1'
#
loop_
_entity.id
_entity.type
_entity.pdbx_description
1 polymer ?
#
loop_
_entity_poly.entity_id
_entity_poly.type
_entity_poly.pdbx_seq_one_letter_code
_entity_poly.pdbx_strand_id
1 'polypeptide(L)'
;MRLEGAGLRSLRLPDQIETLLLRRPPATLNVHAPNGGHRLDLRLFPYGPDVVIPDGLRRASKLWLWVGGEVSMTVLAAMTDLEDLTITFDGAPGALTDLRELDRHSRLHSLRLDDAFGLDPASLPELRSLRHLELNGTRRTTAAAVKGRFKGSAVTVSVSGAKSQAWLAAHMDNPFRDWVEDSEAYGRAACAAYTRAMSAVNAIPSAAPDRLEAVERTLRGLVTDLNTVHDEHGPIETDDREHAWYVFEELANRLQVPAPEASRWFDEARRF
;
A
#
# COMPACT_ATOMS: atom_id res chain seq x y z
N MET A 1 -8.12 21.90 -1.10
CA MET A 1 -9.44 21.78 -0.42
C MET A 1 -9.55 20.35 0.10
N ARG A 2 -9.94 20.16 1.37
CA ARG A 2 -10.18 18.84 1.97
C ARG A 2 -11.66 18.75 2.34
N LEU A 3 -12.34 17.70 1.90
CA LEU A 3 -13.74 17.43 2.19
C LEU A 3 -13.83 16.05 2.83
N GLU A 4 -14.57 15.92 3.93
CA GLU A 4 -14.76 14.68 4.66
C GLU A 4 -16.22 14.48 5.02
N GLY A 5 -16.72 13.26 4.89
CA GLY A 5 -18.08 12.91 5.30
C GLY A 5 -18.54 11.58 4.72
N ALA A 6 -19.10 10.72 5.58
CA ALA A 6 -19.58 9.38 5.21
C ALA A 6 -20.74 9.37 4.20
N GLY A 7 -21.37 10.52 3.94
CA GLY A 7 -22.50 10.68 3.03
C GLY A 7 -22.18 11.36 1.70
N LEU A 8 -20.91 11.56 1.34
CA LEU A 8 -20.55 12.25 0.10
C LEU A 8 -20.97 11.42 -1.13
N ARG A 9 -22.00 11.87 -1.84
CA ARG A 9 -22.53 11.20 -3.04
C ARG A 9 -22.13 11.87 -4.35
N SER A 10 -21.86 13.18 -4.32
CA SER A 10 -21.50 13.94 -5.51
C SER A 10 -20.44 14.98 -5.19
N LEU A 11 -19.50 15.15 -6.12
CA LEU A 11 -18.46 16.17 -6.05
C LEU A 11 -18.37 16.88 -7.41
N ARG A 12 -18.47 18.22 -7.42
CA ARG A 12 -18.22 19.01 -8.63
C ARG A 12 -16.84 19.64 -8.54
N LEU A 13 -16.02 19.41 -9.55
CA LEU A 13 -14.68 19.96 -9.62
C LEU A 13 -14.67 21.25 -10.44
N PRO A 14 -13.81 22.22 -10.09
CA PRO A 14 -13.58 23.41 -10.91
C PRO A 14 -12.79 23.06 -12.18
N ASP A 15 -12.89 23.89 -13.22
CA ASP A 15 -12.27 23.64 -14.53
C ASP A 15 -10.74 23.51 -14.50
N GLN A 16 -10.08 24.15 -13.53
CA GLN A 16 -8.63 24.22 -13.41
C GLN A 16 -8.05 23.18 -12.44
N ILE A 17 -8.83 22.21 -11.98
CA ILE A 17 -8.30 21.17 -11.10
C ILE A 17 -7.31 20.28 -11.87
N GLU A 18 -6.15 20.02 -11.28
CA GLU A 18 -5.13 19.17 -11.89
C GLU A 18 -4.96 17.85 -11.14
N THR A 19 -5.18 17.85 -9.82
CA THR A 19 -5.05 16.66 -8.99
C THR A 19 -6.30 16.46 -8.15
N LEU A 20 -6.82 15.23 -8.14
CA LEU A 20 -7.87 14.80 -7.24
C LEU A 20 -7.37 13.61 -6.43
N LEU A 21 -7.35 13.79 -5.11
CA LEU A 21 -7.05 12.72 -4.16
C LEU A 21 -8.34 12.29 -3.45
N LEU A 22 -8.66 11.00 -3.52
CA LEU A 22 -9.81 10.41 -2.84
C LEU A 22 -9.34 9.31 -1.89
N ARG A 23 -9.65 9.45 -0.60
CA ARG A 23 -9.46 8.41 0.41
C ARG A 23 -10.80 7.77 0.73
N ARG A 24 -10.86 6.43 0.68
CA ARG A 24 -12.07 5.63 0.92
C ARG A 24 -13.30 6.15 0.16
N PRO A 25 -13.22 6.43 -1.16
CA PRO A 25 -14.39 6.92 -1.88
C PRO A 25 -15.50 5.86 -1.88
N PRO A 26 -16.77 6.22 -1.60
CA PRO A 26 -17.85 5.26 -1.74
C PRO A 26 -18.02 4.90 -3.21
N ALA A 27 -18.35 3.64 -3.50
CA ALA A 27 -18.55 3.14 -4.87
C ALA A 27 -19.65 3.92 -5.65
N THR A 28 -20.57 4.58 -4.93
CA THR A 28 -21.64 5.39 -5.50
C THR A 28 -21.26 6.86 -5.74
N LEU A 29 -20.00 7.26 -5.49
CA LEU A 29 -19.56 8.65 -5.68
C LEU A 29 -19.62 9.02 -7.17
N ASN A 30 -20.34 10.09 -7.48
CA ASN A 30 -20.37 10.68 -8.82
C ASN A 30 -19.58 11.99 -8.84
N VAL A 31 -18.56 12.07 -9.68
CA VAL A 31 -17.70 13.25 -9.78
C VAL A 31 -17.97 13.99 -11.08
N HIS A 32 -18.49 15.21 -10.99
CA HIS A 32 -18.62 16.11 -12.12
C HIS A 32 -17.28 16.79 -12.38
N ALA A 33 -16.40 16.09 -13.10
CA ALA A 33 -15.12 16.62 -13.56
C ALA A 33 -15.23 17.17 -15.00
N PRO A 34 -14.57 18.30 -15.29
CA PRO A 34 -14.40 18.78 -16.66
C PRO A 34 -13.84 17.69 -17.57
N ASN A 35 -14.45 17.49 -18.75
CA ASN A 35 -14.04 16.49 -19.73
C ASN A 35 -13.89 15.05 -19.17
N GLY A 36 -14.67 14.69 -18.14
CA GLY A 36 -14.60 13.36 -17.51
C GLY A 36 -13.27 13.08 -16.79
N GLY A 37 -12.53 14.14 -16.45
CA GLY A 37 -11.25 14.04 -15.76
C GLY A 37 -10.02 13.95 -16.66
N HIS A 38 -10.13 14.21 -17.98
CA HIS A 38 -9.02 14.03 -18.93
C HIS A 38 -7.64 14.59 -18.51
N ARG A 39 -7.62 15.72 -17.82
CA ARG A 39 -6.40 16.40 -17.35
C ARG A 39 -6.03 16.09 -15.90
N LEU A 40 -6.75 15.20 -15.24
CA LEU A 40 -6.55 14.88 -13.83
C LEU A 40 -5.43 13.87 -13.63
N ASP A 41 -4.56 14.19 -12.67
CA ASP A 41 -3.86 13.23 -11.82
C ASP A 41 -4.82 12.73 -10.75
N LEU A 42 -5.36 11.53 -10.96
CA LEU A 42 -6.28 10.86 -10.05
C LEU A 42 -5.50 9.97 -9.09
N ARG A 43 -5.64 10.21 -7.78
CA ARG A 43 -5.03 9.38 -6.74
C ARG A 43 -6.11 8.75 -5.86
N LEU A 44 -6.19 7.43 -5.86
CA LEU A 44 -7.20 6.67 -5.14
C LEU A 44 -6.55 5.83 -4.04
N PHE A 45 -7.06 6.01 -2.83
CA PHE A 45 -6.65 5.28 -1.63
C PHE A 45 -7.90 4.62 -1.02
N PRO A 46 -8.41 3.51 -1.60
CA PRO A 46 -9.65 2.86 -1.17
C PRO A 46 -9.59 2.22 0.23
N TYR A 47 -8.43 1.75 0.69
CA TYR A 47 -8.25 1.02 1.97
C TYR A 47 -9.29 -0.10 2.15
N GLY A 48 -9.40 -1.00 1.17
CA GLY A 48 -10.34 -2.13 1.15
C GLY A 48 -10.20 -2.96 -0.14
N PRO A 49 -10.85 -4.14 -0.21
CA PRO A 49 -10.71 -5.05 -1.34
C PRO A 49 -11.39 -4.54 -2.62
N ASP A 50 -12.42 -3.70 -2.47
CA ASP A 50 -13.22 -3.22 -3.59
C ASP A 50 -12.70 -1.87 -4.10
N VAL A 51 -11.85 -1.91 -5.13
CA VAL A 51 -11.41 -0.71 -5.85
C VAL A 51 -12.42 -0.39 -6.94
N VAL A 52 -12.98 0.82 -6.92
CA VAL A 52 -13.90 1.32 -7.95
C VAL A 52 -13.43 2.69 -8.40
N ILE A 53 -13.30 2.90 -9.71
CA ILE A 53 -13.08 4.22 -10.28
C ILE A 53 -14.41 4.99 -10.27
N PRO A 54 -14.54 6.11 -9.55
CA PRO A 54 -15.79 6.87 -9.49
C PRO A 54 -16.27 7.33 -10.87
N ASP A 55 -17.59 7.43 -11.02
CA ASP A 55 -18.19 7.94 -12.25
C ASP A 55 -17.76 9.39 -12.52
N GLY A 56 -17.56 9.70 -13.80
CA GLY A 56 -17.08 11.01 -14.25
C GLY A 56 -15.56 11.22 -14.11
N LEU A 57 -14.79 10.21 -13.67
CA LEU A 57 -13.32 10.23 -13.66
C LEU A 57 -12.67 9.25 -14.65
N ARG A 58 -13.47 8.50 -15.41
CA ARG A 58 -13.03 7.44 -16.33
C ARG A 58 -12.13 7.90 -17.48
N ARG A 59 -12.00 9.21 -17.70
CA ARG A 59 -11.08 9.78 -18.69
C ARG A 59 -9.78 10.27 -18.08
N ALA A 60 -9.52 10.08 -16.78
CA ALA A 60 -8.25 10.49 -16.20
C ALA A 60 -7.07 9.83 -16.94
N SER A 61 -6.08 10.66 -17.30
CA SER A 61 -4.89 10.21 -18.02
C SER A 61 -3.82 9.68 -17.08
N LYS A 62 -3.84 10.09 -15.80
CA LYS A 62 -2.93 9.58 -14.79
C LYS A 62 -3.71 9.00 -13.62
N LEU A 63 -3.31 7.82 -13.20
CA LEU A 63 -3.92 7.11 -12.09
C LEU A 63 -2.84 6.58 -11.15
N TRP A 64 -2.96 6.94 -9.88
CA TRP A 64 -2.25 6.29 -8.79
C TRP A 64 -3.26 5.52 -7.92
N LEU A 65 -3.10 4.21 -7.87
CA LEU A 65 -3.81 3.33 -6.96
C LEU A 65 -2.91 2.93 -5.79
N TRP A 66 -3.39 3.15 -4.58
CA TRP A 66 -2.78 2.61 -3.35
C TRP A 66 -3.70 1.50 -2.82
N VAL A 67 -3.25 0.26 -2.86
CA VAL A 67 -4.08 -0.94 -2.68
C VAL A 67 -3.48 -1.91 -1.68
N GLY A 68 -4.35 -2.80 -1.16
CA GLY A 68 -3.98 -3.94 -0.32
C GLY A 68 -3.12 -4.97 -1.04
N GLY A 69 -3.00 -6.18 -0.49
CA GLY A 69 -2.10 -7.21 -1.03
C GLY A 69 -2.38 -7.75 -2.44
N GLU A 70 -3.53 -7.45 -3.02
CA GLU A 70 -3.93 -7.89 -4.35
C GLU A 70 -4.87 -6.87 -5.00
N VAL A 71 -4.76 -6.70 -6.32
CA VAL A 71 -5.75 -5.95 -7.13
C VAL A 71 -5.91 -6.56 -8.52
N SER A 72 -7.16 -6.66 -8.99
CA SER A 72 -7.50 -7.04 -10.36
C SER A 72 -7.47 -5.83 -11.30
N MET A 73 -6.85 -5.98 -12.47
CA MET A 73 -6.82 -4.94 -13.52
C MET A 73 -8.16 -4.72 -14.20
N THR A 74 -9.17 -5.55 -13.93
CA THR A 74 -10.55 -5.28 -14.37
C THR A 74 -11.10 -3.95 -13.83
N VAL A 75 -10.56 -3.45 -12.72
CA VAL A 75 -10.88 -2.11 -12.21
C VAL A 75 -10.62 -1.00 -13.22
N LEU A 76 -9.65 -1.21 -14.13
CA LEU A 76 -9.26 -0.25 -15.14
C LEU A 76 -10.12 -0.35 -16.41
N ALA A 77 -10.97 -1.37 -16.55
CA ALA A 77 -11.70 -1.63 -17.79
C ALA A 77 -12.56 -0.45 -18.29
N ALA A 78 -13.02 0.40 -17.36
CA ALA A 78 -13.81 1.58 -17.67
C ALA A 78 -12.97 2.81 -18.10
N MET A 79 -11.65 2.78 -17.91
CA MET A 79 -10.73 3.88 -18.21
C MET A 79 -10.43 3.96 -19.71
N THR A 80 -10.56 5.13 -20.32
CA THR A 80 -10.39 5.28 -21.78
C THR A 80 -9.13 6.02 -22.21
N ASP A 81 -8.62 6.92 -21.36
CA ASP A 81 -7.54 7.86 -21.70
C ASP A 81 -6.27 7.63 -20.88
N LEU A 82 -6.17 6.50 -20.17
CA LEU A 82 -5.06 6.19 -19.26
C LEU A 82 -3.70 6.17 -19.99
N GLU A 83 -2.78 7.00 -19.52
CA GLU A 83 -1.43 7.21 -20.04
C GLU A 83 -0.33 6.85 -19.02
N ASP A 84 -0.54 7.19 -17.76
CA ASP A 84 0.38 6.87 -16.66
C ASP A 84 -0.37 6.10 -15.56
N LEU A 85 0.15 4.94 -15.19
CA LEU A 85 -0.39 4.10 -14.12
C LEU A 85 0.67 3.84 -13.06
N THR A 86 0.37 4.21 -11.81
CA THR A 86 1.14 3.82 -10.63
C THR A 86 0.27 2.95 -9.74
N ILE A 87 0.80 1.81 -9.32
CA ILE A 87 0.17 0.93 -8.34
C ILE A 87 1.15 0.71 -7.19
N THR A 88 0.74 1.07 -5.99
CA THR A 88 1.49 0.88 -4.75
C THR A 88 0.74 -0.11 -3.88
N PHE A 89 1.43 -1.17 -3.45
CA PHE A 89 0.90 -2.20 -2.58
C PHE A 89 1.33 -1.95 -1.13
N ASP A 90 0.38 -1.81 -0.20
CA ASP A 90 0.70 -1.75 1.24
C ASP A 90 0.66 -3.12 1.93
N GLY A 91 0.15 -4.14 1.24
CA GLY A 91 0.06 -5.51 1.73
C GLY A 91 0.86 -6.52 0.90
N ALA A 92 1.28 -7.60 1.54
CA ALA A 92 1.78 -8.78 0.85
C ALA A 92 0.61 -9.58 0.20
N PRO A 93 0.84 -10.29 -0.92
CA PRO A 93 2.11 -10.38 -1.65
C PRO A 93 2.35 -9.23 -2.64
N GLY A 94 1.40 -8.32 -2.83
CA GLY A 94 1.48 -7.32 -3.90
C GLY A 94 1.23 -7.94 -5.27
N ALA A 95 0.06 -8.56 -5.45
CA ALA A 95 -0.31 -9.30 -6.66
C ALA A 95 -1.23 -8.51 -7.59
N LEU A 96 -0.98 -8.67 -8.89
CA LEU A 96 -1.84 -8.15 -9.95
C LEU A 96 -2.54 -9.33 -10.64
N THR A 97 -3.86 -9.30 -10.66
CA THR A 97 -4.68 -10.28 -11.40
C THR A 97 -5.28 -9.63 -12.65
N ASP A 98 -5.71 -10.46 -13.61
CA ASP A 98 -6.32 -10.02 -14.87
C ASP A 98 -5.46 -9.03 -15.69
N LEU A 99 -4.13 -9.18 -15.63
CA LEU A 99 -3.15 -8.29 -16.28
C LEU A 99 -3.41 -8.04 -17.77
N ARG A 100 -4.11 -8.95 -18.47
CA ARG A 100 -4.53 -8.77 -19.87
C ARG A 100 -5.43 -7.55 -20.09
N GLU A 101 -6.15 -7.06 -19.08
CA GLU A 101 -6.95 -5.85 -19.21
C GLU A 101 -6.09 -4.62 -19.54
N LEU A 102 -4.79 -4.64 -19.20
CA LEU A 102 -3.87 -3.57 -19.57
C LEU A 102 -3.68 -3.41 -21.08
N ASP A 103 -3.91 -4.46 -21.89
CA ASP A 103 -3.81 -4.37 -23.37
C ASP A 103 -4.84 -3.41 -23.97
N ARG A 104 -5.93 -3.13 -23.25
CA ARG A 104 -7.00 -2.22 -23.71
C ARG A 104 -6.58 -0.77 -23.66
N HIS A 105 -5.57 -0.44 -22.85
CA HIS A 105 -5.08 0.92 -22.69
C HIS A 105 -3.96 1.20 -23.70
N SER A 106 -4.38 1.41 -24.95
CA SER A 106 -3.48 1.70 -26.08
C SER A 106 -2.70 3.01 -25.93
N ARG A 107 -2.99 3.82 -24.92
CA ARG A 107 -2.30 5.06 -24.58
C ARG A 107 -1.40 4.92 -23.35
N LEU A 108 -1.30 3.74 -22.72
CA LEU A 108 -0.46 3.54 -21.55
C LEU A 108 1.03 3.63 -21.92
N HIS A 109 1.67 4.73 -21.55
CA HIS A 109 3.07 5.03 -21.82
C HIS A 109 3.97 4.70 -20.63
N SER A 110 3.46 4.84 -19.41
CA SER A 110 4.21 4.62 -18.18
C SER A 110 3.47 3.69 -17.23
N LEU A 111 4.19 2.68 -16.72
CA LEU A 111 3.72 1.79 -15.67
C LEU A 111 4.73 1.78 -14.53
N ARG A 112 4.32 2.17 -13.32
CA ARG A 112 5.08 2.03 -12.09
C ARG A 112 4.39 1.04 -11.17
N LEU A 113 5.14 0.07 -10.67
CA LEU A 113 4.69 -0.91 -9.68
C LEU A 113 5.60 -0.82 -8.46
N ASP A 114 5.02 -0.44 -7.33
CA ASP A 114 5.69 -0.35 -6.04
C ASP A 114 5.23 -1.49 -5.14
N ASP A 115 6.17 -2.27 -4.59
CA ASP A 115 5.94 -3.42 -3.71
C ASP A 115 5.14 -4.58 -4.33
N ALA A 116 5.22 -4.73 -5.65
CA ALA A 116 4.59 -5.81 -6.41
C ALA A 116 5.37 -7.14 -6.32
N PHE A 117 5.59 -7.66 -5.11
CA PHE A 117 6.34 -8.91 -4.91
C PHE A 117 5.61 -10.14 -5.47
N GLY A 118 4.32 -10.06 -5.74
CA GLY A 118 3.48 -11.09 -6.34
C GLY A 118 3.41 -11.03 -7.87
N LEU A 119 4.06 -10.06 -8.51
CA LEU A 119 4.06 -9.91 -9.96
C LEU A 119 4.66 -11.15 -10.64
N ASP A 120 3.83 -11.82 -11.46
CA ASP A 120 4.27 -12.80 -12.44
C ASP A 120 4.67 -12.09 -13.75
N PRO A 121 5.98 -12.05 -14.09
CA PRO A 121 6.44 -11.39 -15.31
C PRO A 121 5.97 -12.07 -16.60
N ALA A 122 5.59 -13.35 -16.55
CA ALA A 122 5.06 -14.07 -17.71
C ALA A 122 3.64 -13.64 -18.05
N SER A 123 2.87 -13.21 -17.04
CA SER A 123 1.49 -12.75 -17.20
C SER A 123 1.35 -11.31 -17.67
N LEU A 124 2.46 -10.54 -17.71
CA LEU A 124 2.45 -9.20 -18.33
C LEU A 124 2.14 -9.30 -19.83
N PRO A 125 1.17 -8.54 -20.34
CA PRO A 125 0.77 -8.64 -21.73
C PRO A 125 1.66 -7.76 -22.64
N GLU A 126 1.31 -7.63 -23.92
CA GLU A 126 2.06 -6.79 -24.87
C GLU A 126 1.60 -5.33 -24.79
N LEU A 127 2.23 -4.56 -23.91
CA LEU A 127 1.96 -3.12 -23.76
C LEU A 127 2.61 -2.31 -24.89
N ARG A 128 1.97 -2.28 -26.07
CA ARG A 128 2.53 -1.73 -27.33
C ARG A 128 2.98 -0.26 -27.24
N SER A 129 2.30 0.53 -26.43
CA SER A 129 2.58 1.96 -26.27
C SER A 129 3.51 2.28 -25.11
N LEU A 130 3.89 1.27 -24.32
CA LEU A 130 4.75 1.46 -23.16
C LEU A 130 6.10 2.03 -23.58
N ARG A 131 6.60 2.97 -22.79
CA ARG A 131 7.91 3.63 -22.92
C ARG A 131 8.70 3.53 -21.62
N HIS A 132 8.01 3.53 -20.49
CA HIS A 132 8.62 3.47 -19.17
C HIS A 132 7.97 2.38 -18.32
N LEU A 133 8.78 1.50 -17.77
CA LEU A 133 8.38 0.51 -16.76
C LEU A 133 9.28 0.65 -15.56
N GLU A 134 8.70 1.02 -14.43
CA GLU A 134 9.41 1.15 -13.17
C GLU A 134 8.93 0.08 -12.18
N LEU A 135 9.89 -0.64 -11.62
CA LEU A 135 9.65 -1.59 -10.55
C LEU A 135 10.41 -1.13 -9.31
N ASN A 136 9.68 -0.70 -8.28
CA ASN A 136 10.25 -0.44 -6.97
C ASN A 136 9.76 -1.52 -6.02
N GLY A 137 10.63 -2.23 -5.31
CA GLY A 137 10.17 -3.31 -4.41
C GLY A 137 9.57 -4.50 -5.16
N THR A 138 10.41 -5.34 -5.77
CA THR A 138 9.96 -6.60 -6.40
C THR A 138 10.89 -7.75 -6.04
N ARG A 139 10.51 -9.00 -6.39
CA ARG A 139 11.46 -10.12 -6.29
C ARG A 139 12.61 -9.89 -7.27
N ARG A 140 13.83 -10.18 -6.85
CA ARG A 140 15.03 -10.11 -7.71
C ARG A 140 14.89 -10.94 -8.99
N THR A 141 14.25 -12.10 -8.90
CA THR A 141 13.94 -12.96 -10.05
C THR A 141 12.94 -12.31 -11.01
N THR A 142 11.87 -11.71 -10.48
CA THR A 142 10.89 -10.94 -11.27
C THR A 142 11.56 -9.77 -11.98
N ALA A 143 12.35 -8.96 -11.27
CA ALA A 143 13.10 -7.85 -11.85
C ALA A 143 14.04 -8.31 -12.99
N ALA A 144 14.75 -9.42 -12.81
CA ALA A 144 15.62 -9.98 -13.83
C ALA A 144 14.84 -10.45 -15.07
N ALA A 145 13.70 -11.12 -14.87
CA ALA A 145 12.84 -11.56 -15.95
C ALA A 145 12.25 -10.40 -16.76
N VAL A 146 11.77 -9.35 -16.09
CA VAL A 146 11.25 -8.14 -16.74
C VAL A 146 12.35 -7.42 -17.53
N LYS A 147 13.54 -7.21 -16.93
CA LYS A 147 14.68 -6.64 -17.65
C LYS A 147 15.07 -7.46 -18.87
N GLY A 148 15.04 -8.79 -18.75
CA GLY A 148 15.29 -9.71 -19.86
C GLY A 148 14.27 -9.56 -20.99
N ARG A 149 12.99 -9.49 -20.65
CA ARG A 149 11.87 -9.33 -21.60
C ARG A 149 11.99 -8.07 -22.45
N PHE A 150 12.38 -6.94 -21.85
CA PHE A 150 12.46 -5.65 -22.54
C PHE A 150 13.86 -5.31 -23.08
N LYS A 151 14.83 -6.22 -22.94
CA LYS A 151 16.20 -6.01 -23.42
C LYS A 151 16.21 -5.75 -24.94
N GLY A 152 16.76 -4.61 -25.35
CA GLY A 152 16.82 -4.21 -26.76
C GLY A 152 15.50 -3.67 -27.34
N SER A 153 14.46 -3.52 -26.51
CA SER A 153 13.23 -2.83 -26.89
C SER A 153 13.36 -1.30 -26.67
N ALA A 154 12.35 -0.54 -27.13
CA ALA A 154 12.26 0.89 -26.86
C ALA A 154 11.77 1.25 -25.43
N VAL A 155 11.45 0.24 -24.61
CA VAL A 155 10.98 0.44 -23.23
C VAL A 155 12.18 0.62 -22.30
N THR A 156 12.19 1.74 -21.58
CA THR A 156 13.14 1.97 -20.47
C THR A 156 12.62 1.25 -19.23
N VAL A 157 13.40 0.30 -18.71
CA VAL A 157 13.10 -0.41 -17.46
C VAL A 157 14.00 0.09 -16.33
N SER A 158 13.40 0.71 -15.32
CA SER A 158 14.07 1.06 -14.06
C SER A 158 13.67 0.07 -12.96
N VAL A 159 14.66 -0.34 -12.14
CA VAL A 159 14.42 -1.22 -11.00
C VAL A 159 15.17 -0.72 -9.78
N SER A 160 14.44 -0.54 -8.68
CA SER A 160 14.95 -0.23 -7.34
C SER A 160 14.34 -1.20 -6.32
N GLY A 161 14.95 -1.30 -5.14
CA GLY A 161 14.38 -2.09 -4.03
C GLY A 161 14.23 -3.60 -4.26
N ALA A 162 14.85 -4.20 -5.29
CA ALA A 162 14.65 -5.61 -5.62
C ALA A 162 15.19 -6.56 -4.53
N LYS A 163 14.30 -7.38 -3.95
CA LYS A 163 14.59 -8.21 -2.76
C LYS A 163 14.95 -9.65 -3.11
N SER A 164 15.84 -10.24 -2.30
CA SER A 164 16.17 -11.66 -2.40
C SER A 164 15.06 -12.52 -1.81
N GLN A 165 15.00 -13.79 -2.19
CA GLN A 165 14.09 -14.75 -1.56
C GLN A 165 14.32 -14.86 -0.04
N ALA A 166 15.59 -14.81 0.41
CA ALA A 166 15.92 -14.84 1.84
C ALA A 166 15.40 -13.60 2.58
N TRP A 167 15.50 -12.40 1.97
CA TRP A 167 14.96 -11.17 2.57
C TRP A 167 13.43 -11.26 2.68
N LEU A 168 12.78 -11.71 1.61
CA LEU A 168 11.34 -11.87 1.53
C LEU A 168 10.80 -12.88 2.54
N ALA A 169 11.45 -14.04 2.67
CA ALA A 169 11.07 -15.04 3.67
C ALA A 169 11.18 -14.52 5.12
N ALA A 170 12.05 -13.54 5.37
CA ALA A 170 12.27 -13.00 6.70
C ALA A 170 11.43 -11.75 7.03
N HIS A 171 11.02 -10.95 6.03
CA HIS A 171 10.45 -9.62 6.28
C HIS A 171 9.12 -9.33 5.55
N MET A 172 8.64 -10.18 4.65
CA MET A 172 7.49 -9.84 3.79
C MET A 172 6.22 -9.51 4.58
N ASP A 173 5.94 -10.27 5.63
CA ASP A 173 4.77 -10.06 6.49
C ASP A 173 5.05 -9.11 7.67
N ASN A 174 6.22 -8.48 7.69
CA ASN A 174 6.57 -7.52 8.72
C ASN A 174 6.19 -6.10 8.24
N PRO A 175 5.35 -5.38 9.00
CA PRO A 175 4.95 -4.04 8.61
C PRO A 175 6.10 -3.03 8.72
N PHE A 176 7.09 -3.25 9.60
CA PHE A 176 8.26 -2.38 9.73
C PHE A 176 9.39 -2.70 8.75
N ARG A 177 9.14 -3.53 7.72
CA ARG A 177 10.18 -3.96 6.76
C ARG A 177 10.82 -2.79 6.01
N ASP A 178 10.08 -1.71 5.78
CA ASP A 178 10.54 -0.55 5.00
C ASP A 178 11.52 0.30 5.82
N TRP A 179 11.40 0.29 7.15
CA TRP A 179 12.35 0.97 8.05
C TRP A 179 13.76 0.39 7.95
N VAL A 180 13.91 -0.84 7.44
CA VAL A 180 15.21 -1.48 7.20
C VAL A 180 15.96 -0.78 6.07
N GLU A 181 15.25 -0.16 5.12
CA GLU A 181 15.87 0.57 4.02
C GLU A 181 16.45 1.91 4.47
N ASP A 182 15.77 2.60 5.39
CA ASP A 182 16.21 3.89 5.93
C ASP A 182 17.37 3.72 6.92
N SER A 183 17.27 2.71 7.79
CA SER A 183 18.33 2.34 8.73
C SER A 183 18.25 0.86 9.07
N GLU A 184 19.25 0.09 8.64
CA GLU A 184 19.24 -1.37 8.82
C GLU A 184 19.14 -1.79 10.29
N ALA A 185 19.85 -1.11 11.20
CA ALA A 185 19.82 -1.44 12.62
C ALA A 185 18.44 -1.14 13.23
N TYR A 186 17.94 0.07 12.97
CA TYR A 186 16.64 0.54 13.45
C TYR A 186 15.49 -0.34 12.93
N GLY A 187 15.41 -0.55 11.62
CA GLY A 187 14.36 -1.36 11.01
C GLY A 187 14.41 -2.83 11.43
N ARG A 188 15.61 -3.42 11.59
CA ARG A 188 15.72 -4.80 12.11
C ARG A 188 15.22 -4.91 13.55
N ALA A 189 15.50 -3.91 14.39
CA ALA A 189 15.04 -3.89 15.77
C ALA A 189 13.51 -3.75 15.84
N ALA A 190 12.91 -2.88 15.02
CA ALA A 190 11.46 -2.75 14.90
C ALA A 190 10.80 -4.03 14.34
N CYS A 191 11.40 -4.65 13.32
CA CYS A 191 10.94 -5.94 12.79
C CYS A 191 10.95 -7.04 13.87
N ALA A 192 12.01 -7.09 14.69
CA ALA A 192 12.11 -8.03 15.78
C ALA A 192 11.08 -7.77 16.88
N ALA A 193 10.82 -6.51 17.22
CA ALA A 193 9.75 -6.10 18.15
C ALA A 193 8.38 -6.62 17.69
N TYR A 194 8.03 -6.39 16.43
CA TYR A 194 6.78 -6.89 15.87
C TYR A 194 6.71 -8.42 15.87
N THR A 195 7.80 -9.11 15.52
CA THR A 195 7.86 -10.58 15.52
C THR A 195 7.64 -11.17 16.92
N ARG A 196 8.21 -10.54 17.95
CA ARG A 196 7.97 -10.92 19.36
C ARG A 196 6.51 -10.68 19.76
N ALA A 197 5.95 -9.52 19.42
CA ALA A 197 4.56 -9.21 19.70
C ALA A 197 3.62 -10.22 19.04
N MET A 198 3.81 -10.53 17.76
CA MET A 198 3.04 -11.53 17.02
C MET A 198 3.14 -12.94 17.64
N SER A 199 4.34 -13.33 18.06
CA SER A 199 4.55 -14.62 18.74
C SER A 199 3.79 -14.67 20.07
N ALA A 200 3.83 -13.60 20.86
CA ALA A 200 3.10 -13.48 22.11
C ALA A 200 1.58 -13.48 21.88
N VAL A 201 1.09 -12.74 20.89
CA VAL A 201 -0.34 -12.72 20.50
C VAL A 201 -0.82 -14.12 20.14
N ASN A 202 -0.09 -14.84 19.30
CA ASN A 202 -0.46 -16.20 18.87
C ASN A 202 -0.44 -17.21 20.02
N ALA A 203 0.27 -16.93 21.11
CA ALA A 203 0.28 -17.76 22.30
C ALA A 203 -0.90 -17.52 23.26
N ILE A 204 -1.70 -16.47 23.06
CA ILE A 204 -2.86 -16.15 23.91
C ILE A 204 -4.04 -17.08 23.54
N PRO A 205 -4.51 -17.95 24.46
CA PRO A 205 -5.66 -18.81 24.17
C PRO A 205 -6.94 -17.99 23.96
N SER A 206 -7.72 -18.30 22.92
CA SER A 206 -8.93 -17.54 22.59
C SER A 206 -10.01 -17.57 23.69
N ALA A 207 -9.99 -18.60 24.55
CA ALA A 207 -10.92 -18.80 25.67
C ALA A 207 -10.29 -18.51 27.05
N ALA A 208 -9.13 -17.84 27.11
CA ALA A 208 -8.50 -17.49 28.38
C ALA A 208 -9.38 -16.48 29.16
N PRO A 209 -9.65 -16.72 30.47
CA PRO A 209 -10.44 -15.78 31.30
C PRO A 209 -9.83 -14.37 31.38
N ASP A 210 -8.51 -14.27 31.30
CA ASP A 210 -7.70 -13.05 31.35
C ASP A 210 -7.23 -12.59 29.97
N ARG A 211 -7.88 -13.05 28.90
CA ARG A 211 -7.46 -12.79 27.51
C ARG A 211 -7.25 -11.30 27.22
N LEU A 212 -8.15 -10.43 27.66
CA LEU A 212 -8.04 -8.99 27.39
C LEU A 212 -6.81 -8.38 28.07
N GLU A 213 -6.50 -8.79 29.30
CA GLU A 213 -5.29 -8.35 30.02
C GLU A 213 -4.02 -8.88 29.37
N ALA A 214 -4.03 -10.12 28.89
CA ALA A 214 -2.93 -10.70 28.11
C ALA A 214 -2.71 -9.93 26.80
N VAL A 215 -3.78 -9.58 26.09
CA VAL A 215 -3.74 -8.75 24.88
C VAL A 215 -3.19 -7.36 25.17
N GLU A 216 -3.70 -6.67 26.20
CA GLU A 216 -3.20 -5.36 26.62
C GLU A 216 -1.70 -5.41 26.90
N ARG A 217 -1.25 -6.40 27.69
CA ARG A 217 0.17 -6.58 28.03
C ARG A 217 1.02 -6.78 26.79
N THR A 218 0.58 -7.61 25.84
CA THR A 218 1.32 -7.86 24.60
C THR A 218 1.39 -6.62 23.71
N LEU A 219 0.27 -5.90 23.55
CA LEU A 219 0.23 -4.67 22.75
C LEU A 219 1.09 -3.56 23.36
N ARG A 220 1.01 -3.34 24.68
CA ARG A 220 1.91 -2.41 25.38
C ARG A 220 3.37 -2.85 25.33
N GLY A 221 3.62 -4.17 25.29
CA GLY A 221 4.96 -4.73 25.07
C GLY A 221 5.54 -4.31 23.72
N LEU A 222 4.74 -4.33 22.65
CA LEU A 222 5.17 -3.82 21.34
C LEU A 222 5.58 -2.35 21.41
N VAL A 223 4.76 -1.49 22.03
CA VAL A 223 5.07 -0.06 22.19
C VAL A 223 6.32 0.14 23.05
N THR A 224 6.50 -0.69 24.09
CA THR A 224 7.69 -0.68 24.93
C THR A 224 8.95 -1.01 24.13
N ASP A 225 8.89 -2.05 23.30
CA ASP A 225 9.99 -2.42 22.44
C ASP A 225 10.32 -1.32 21.41
N LEU A 226 9.30 -0.66 20.85
CA LEU A 226 9.49 0.49 19.95
C LEU A 226 10.08 1.71 20.68
N ASN A 227 9.72 1.95 21.94
CA ASN A 227 10.41 2.95 22.77
C ASN A 227 11.91 2.60 22.92
N THR A 228 12.26 1.33 23.10
CA THR A 228 13.66 0.89 23.13
C THR A 228 14.35 1.11 21.79
N VAL A 229 13.67 0.86 20.66
CA VAL A 229 14.20 1.19 19.32
C VAL A 229 14.49 2.68 19.21
N HIS A 230 13.55 3.54 19.65
CA HIS A 230 13.74 4.99 19.71
C HIS A 230 14.98 5.38 20.52
N ASP A 231 15.09 4.81 21.73
CA ASP A 231 16.15 5.16 22.69
C ASP A 231 17.54 4.66 22.22
N GLU A 232 17.63 3.48 21.58
CA GLU A 232 18.91 2.83 21.23
C GLU A 232 19.39 3.09 19.79
N HIS A 233 18.46 3.30 18.85
CA HIS A 233 18.78 3.38 17.41
C HIS A 233 18.51 4.76 16.79
N GLY A 234 17.97 5.70 17.56
CA GLY A 234 17.65 7.06 17.13
C GLY A 234 16.15 7.33 17.11
N PRO A 235 15.75 8.61 17.07
CA PRO A 235 14.35 8.98 17.23
C PRO A 235 13.49 8.41 16.11
N ILE A 236 12.37 7.79 16.49
CA ILE A 236 11.27 7.49 15.57
C ILE A 236 10.74 8.83 15.02
N GLU A 237 10.90 9.03 13.72
CA GLU A 237 10.50 10.25 13.01
C GLU A 237 8.98 10.36 12.88
N THR A 238 8.48 11.57 12.59
CA THR A 238 7.03 11.84 12.60
C THR A 238 6.22 10.85 11.77
N ASP A 239 6.66 10.55 10.55
CA ASP A 239 5.99 9.61 9.64
C ASP A 239 6.01 8.17 10.20
N ASP A 240 7.12 7.77 10.83
CA ASP A 240 7.26 6.47 11.47
C ASP A 240 6.39 6.34 12.74
N ARG A 241 6.12 7.43 13.45
CA ARG A 241 5.21 7.42 14.60
C ARG A 241 3.79 7.12 14.17
N GLU A 242 3.35 7.74 13.08
CA GLU A 242 2.03 7.47 12.49
C GLU A 242 1.98 6.02 12.00
N HIS A 243 3.03 5.54 11.33
CA HIS A 243 3.12 4.15 10.90
C HIS A 243 3.06 3.16 12.08
N ALA A 244 3.80 3.41 13.16
CA ALA A 244 3.75 2.60 14.37
C ALA A 244 2.34 2.55 14.98
N TRP A 245 1.61 3.67 14.96
CA TRP A 245 0.21 3.71 15.36
C TRP A 245 -0.66 2.83 14.46
N TYR A 246 -0.56 2.93 13.13
CA TYR A 246 -1.35 2.11 12.21
C TYR A 246 -1.11 0.62 12.42
N VAL A 247 0.15 0.20 12.58
CA VAL A 247 0.51 -1.20 12.86
C VAL A 247 -0.08 -1.68 14.18
N PHE A 248 0.00 -0.85 15.22
CA PHE A 248 -0.59 -1.15 16.52
C PHE A 248 -2.12 -1.28 16.42
N GLU A 249 -2.77 -0.33 15.74
CA GLU A 249 -4.22 -0.28 15.55
C GLU A 249 -4.72 -1.50 14.78
N GLU A 250 -4.04 -1.91 13.71
CA GLU A 250 -4.37 -3.13 12.97
C GLU A 250 -4.28 -4.39 13.84
N LEU A 251 -3.22 -4.51 14.65
CA LEU A 251 -3.06 -5.64 15.56
C LEU A 251 -4.14 -5.64 16.64
N ALA A 252 -4.47 -4.48 17.20
CA ALA A 252 -5.54 -4.32 18.17
C ALA A 252 -6.92 -4.68 17.58
N ASN A 253 -7.21 -4.22 16.36
CA ASN A 253 -8.43 -4.54 15.62
C ASN A 253 -8.55 -6.06 15.36
N ARG A 254 -7.45 -6.71 14.93
CA ARG A 254 -7.40 -8.17 14.76
C ARG A 254 -7.70 -8.92 16.06
N LEU A 255 -7.32 -8.34 17.19
CA LEU A 255 -7.57 -8.88 18.53
C LEU A 255 -8.91 -8.45 19.13
N GLN A 256 -9.73 -7.73 18.34
CA GLN A 256 -11.05 -7.24 18.73
C GLN A 256 -11.01 -6.30 19.95
N VAL A 257 -9.90 -5.58 20.11
CA VAL A 257 -9.80 -4.50 21.10
C VAL A 257 -10.61 -3.32 20.58
N PRO A 258 -11.50 -2.72 21.38
CA PRO A 258 -12.25 -1.56 20.91
C PRO A 258 -11.32 -0.35 20.72
N ALA A 259 -11.61 0.47 19.70
CA ALA A 259 -10.71 1.54 19.26
C ALA A 259 -10.33 2.54 20.39
N PRO A 260 -11.25 2.99 21.26
CA PRO A 260 -10.88 3.90 22.35
C PRO A 260 -9.84 3.31 23.32
N GLU A 261 -9.94 2.02 23.63
CA GLU A 261 -8.99 1.30 24.46
C GLU A 261 -7.63 1.17 23.77
N ALA A 262 -7.62 0.81 22.48
CA ALA A 262 -6.40 0.73 21.69
C ALA A 262 -5.65 2.07 21.67
N SER A 263 -6.36 3.17 21.38
CA SER A 263 -5.76 4.53 21.41
C SER A 263 -5.19 4.85 22.78
N ARG A 264 -5.95 4.61 23.85
CA ARG A 264 -5.49 4.86 25.22
C ARG A 264 -4.23 4.05 25.56
N TRP A 265 -4.21 2.75 25.23
CA TRP A 265 -3.07 1.88 25.53
C TRP A 265 -1.80 2.32 24.82
N PHE A 266 -1.91 2.73 23.55
CA PHE A 266 -0.80 3.23 22.76
C PHE A 266 -0.29 4.56 23.29
N ASP A 267 -1.18 5.53 23.51
CA ASP A 267 -0.82 6.87 23.97
C ASP A 267 -0.21 6.89 25.37
N GLU A 268 -0.70 6.05 26.29
CA GLU A 268 -0.13 5.94 27.64
C GLU A 268 1.25 5.26 27.65
N ALA A 269 1.52 4.35 26.71
CA ALA A 269 2.76 3.57 26.69
C ALA A 269 3.86 4.21 25.83
N ARG A 270 3.51 5.01 24.81
CA ARG A 270 4.49 5.59 23.89
C ARG A 270 5.24 6.75 24.52
N ARG A 271 6.55 6.78 24.28
CA ARG A 271 7.47 7.85 24.65
C ARG A 271 8.16 8.47 23.45
N PHE A 272 7.96 7.90 22.26
CA PHE A 272 8.50 8.37 21.00
C PHE A 272 7.58 9.37 20.29
#